data_AF-A0A7Y2GWT1-F1
#
_entry.id   AF-A0A7Y2GWT1-F1
#
_cell.length_a   1.000
_cell.length_b   1.000
_cell.length_c   1.000
_cell.angle_alpha   90.00
_cell.angle_beta   90.00
_cell.angle_gamma   90.00
#
_symmetry.space_group_name_H-M   'P 1'
#
loop_
_entity.id
_entity.type
_entity.pdbx_description
1 polymer ?
#
loop_
_entity_poly.entity_id
_entity_poly.type
_entity_poly.pdbx_seq_one_letter_code
_entity_poly.pdbx_strand_id
1 'polypeptide(L)'
;MDEKKRCQSCGMPLSEEFGNFGKETDGSANSEFCSFCYQNGGFVNPDQTLEEMIESSIENMTGSEVDMPLEKAIELANSFIPTLRRWKD
;
A
#
# COMPACT_ATOMS: atom_id res chain seq x y z
N MET A 1 -1.76 16.62 -14.06
CA MET A 1 -2.19 15.25 -13.76
C MET A 1 -1.81 15.03 -12.32
N ASP A 2 -2.80 14.98 -11.42
CA ASP A 2 -2.56 14.73 -10.01
C ASP A 2 -1.82 13.40 -9.88
N GLU A 3 -0.53 13.49 -9.61
CA GLU A 3 0.29 12.35 -9.23
C GLU A 3 -0.22 11.92 -7.86
N LYS A 4 -1.32 11.14 -7.86
CA LYS A 4 -1.95 10.65 -6.63
C LYS A 4 -0.89 9.88 -5.88
N LYS A 5 -0.44 10.45 -4.75
CA LYS A 5 0.52 9.80 -3.86
C LYS A 5 0.02 8.40 -3.56
N ARG A 6 0.90 7.40 -3.62
CA ARG A 6 0.57 6.00 -3.32
C ARG A 6 1.39 5.54 -2.14
N CYS A 7 0.80 4.67 -1.34
CA CYS A 7 1.48 3.99 -0.26
C CYS A 7 2.68 3.25 -0.84
N GLN A 8 3.87 3.57 -0.35
CA GLN A 8 5.14 2.97 -0.76
C GLN A 8 5.37 1.58 -0.16
N SER A 9 4.30 0.93 0.34
CA SER A 9 4.29 -0.46 0.81
C SER A 9 3.22 -1.28 0.11
N CYS A 10 1.97 -0.82 0.00
CA CYS A 10 0.87 -1.59 -0.62
C CYS A 10 0.34 -1.01 -1.94
N GLY A 11 0.83 0.15 -2.37
CA GLY A 11 0.41 0.79 -3.62
C GLY A 11 -0.95 1.49 -3.60
N MET A 12 -1.67 1.42 -2.47
CA MET A 12 -2.97 2.08 -2.28
C MET A 12 -2.85 3.61 -2.41
N PRO A 13 -3.80 4.30 -3.06
CA PRO A 13 -3.82 5.76 -3.10
C PRO A 13 -3.84 6.37 -1.70
N LEU A 14 -3.01 7.38 -1.48
CA LEU A 14 -3.00 8.22 -0.29
C LEU A 14 -3.71 9.52 -0.61
N SER A 15 -4.66 9.90 0.24
CA SER A 15 -5.34 11.20 0.15
C SER A 15 -5.72 11.68 1.54
N GLU A 16 -5.65 13.00 1.72
CA GLU A 16 -6.20 13.64 2.93
C GLU A 16 -7.71 13.46 3.01
N GLU A 17 -8.40 13.42 1.86
CA GLU A 17 -9.83 13.14 1.77
C GLU A 17 -10.19 11.76 2.32
N PHE A 18 -9.30 10.77 2.15
CA PHE A 18 -9.49 9.43 2.68
C PHE A 18 -9.00 9.29 4.13
N GLY A 19 -8.30 10.29 4.67
CA GLY A 19 -7.74 10.24 6.03
C GLY A 19 -6.84 9.03 6.27
N ASN A 20 -6.18 8.52 5.23
CA ASN A 20 -5.55 7.20 5.25
C ASN A 20 -4.03 7.24 5.38
N PHE A 21 -3.45 8.38 5.75
CA PHE A 21 -2.02 8.52 6.01
C PHE A 21 -1.59 7.74 7.26
N GLY A 22 -0.41 7.13 7.18
CA GLY A 22 0.26 6.54 8.33
C GLY A 22 0.59 7.58 9.39
N LYS A 23 1.04 7.14 10.57
CA LYS A 23 1.46 8.04 11.64
C LYS A 23 2.86 7.72 12.12
N GLU A 24 3.62 8.77 12.38
CA GLU A 24 4.92 8.71 13.06
C GLU A 24 4.74 8.51 14.57
N THR A 25 5.85 8.26 15.29
CA THR A 25 5.86 8.13 16.76
C THR A 25 5.37 9.39 17.47
N ASP A 26 5.57 10.56 16.89
CA ASP A 26 5.12 11.85 17.42
C ASP A 26 3.65 12.18 17.06
N GLY A 27 2.99 11.29 16.32
CA GLY A 27 1.60 11.45 15.86
C GLY A 27 1.42 12.27 14.59
N SER A 28 2.49 12.77 13.98
CA SER A 28 2.45 13.43 12.67
C SER A 28 2.10 12.44 11.55
N ALA A 29 1.51 12.95 10.46
CA ALA A 29 1.09 12.11 9.34
C ALA A 29 2.27 11.75 8.42
N ASN A 30 2.42 10.45 8.13
CA ASN A 30 3.37 9.95 7.15
C ASN A 30 2.76 10.04 5.75
N SER A 31 3.41 10.79 4.85
CA SER A 31 2.92 11.03 3.49
C SER A 31 3.29 9.95 2.46
N GLU A 32 4.07 8.95 2.88
CA GLU A 32 4.58 7.86 2.04
C GLU A 32 3.86 6.54 2.27
N PHE A 33 3.37 6.30 3.48
CA PHE A 33 2.71 5.06 3.88
C PHE A 33 1.29 5.32 4.36
N CYS A 34 0.41 4.34 4.16
CA CYS A 34 -0.95 4.42 4.68
C CYS A 34 -1.04 3.95 6.13
N SER A 35 -2.13 4.32 6.81
CA SER A 35 -2.44 3.89 8.18
C SER A 35 -2.56 2.38 8.35
N PHE A 36 -2.84 1.63 7.28
CA PHE A 36 -2.88 0.17 7.34
C PHE A 36 -1.50 -0.47 7.31
N CYS A 37 -0.54 0.12 6.60
CA CYS A 37 0.82 -0.41 6.51
C CYS A 37 1.73 0.12 7.61
N TYR A 38 1.52 1.36 8.08
CA TYR A 38 2.44 2.05 8.98
C TYR A 38 1.71 2.83 10.07
N GLN A 39 2.02 2.53 11.33
CA GLN A 39 1.42 3.14 12.51
C GLN A 39 2.48 3.37 13.58
N ASN A 40 2.38 4.50 14.30
CA ASN A 40 3.24 4.87 15.42
C ASN A 40 4.75 4.76 15.10
N GLY A 41 5.15 5.16 13.89
CA GLY A 41 6.55 5.15 13.47
C GLY A 41 7.11 3.78 13.07
N GLY A 42 6.25 2.77 12.88
CA GLY A 42 6.66 1.43 12.45
C GLY A 42 5.68 0.77 11.49
N PHE A 43 6.17 -0.20 10.71
CA PHE A 43 5.30 -1.06 9.92
C PHE A 43 4.49 -1.97 10.85
N VAL A 44 3.19 -2.11 10.57
CA VAL A 44 2.29 -2.95 11.37
C VAL A 44 2.70 -4.42 11.29
N ASN A 45 3.14 -4.86 10.11
CA ASN A 45 3.68 -6.19 9.88
C ASN A 45 5.12 -6.07 9.35
N PRO A 46 6.14 -5.91 10.21
CA PRO A 46 7.52 -5.68 9.78
C PRO A 46 8.12 -6.89 9.05
N ASP A 47 7.76 -8.11 9.46
CA ASP A 47 8.26 -9.36 8.89
C ASP A 47 7.55 -9.77 7.59
N GLN A 48 6.55 -8.99 7.15
CA GLN A 48 5.82 -9.28 5.93
C GLN A 48 6.75 -9.23 4.73
N THR A 49 6.65 -10.26 3.88
CA THR A 49 7.43 -10.41 2.66
C THR A 49 6.78 -9.69 1.47
N LEU A 50 7.56 -9.52 0.40
CA LEU A 50 7.06 -8.97 -0.86
C LEU A 50 5.94 -9.83 -1.45
N GLU A 51 6.09 -11.16 -1.42
CA GLU A 51 5.11 -12.12 -1.94
C GLU A 51 3.78 -12.00 -1.18
N GLU A 52 3.82 -12.00 0.16
CA GLU A 52 2.63 -11.80 0.99
C GLU A 52 1.95 -10.46 0.73
N MET A 53 2.73 -9.40 0.43
CA MET A 53 2.15 -8.10 0.05
C MET A 53 1.48 -8.14 -1.32
N ILE A 54 2.06 -8.84 -2.30
CA ILE A 54 1.48 -9.03 -3.63
C ILE A 54 0.16 -9.77 -3.51
N GLU A 55 0.13 -10.88 -2.77
CA GLU A 55 -1.09 -11.67 -2.51
C GLU A 55 -2.17 -10.81 -1.84
N SER A 56 -1.82 -10.12 -0.75
CA SER A 56 -2.74 -9.22 -0.05
C SER A 56 -3.28 -8.11 -0.98
N SER A 57 -2.43 -7.56 -1.85
CA SER A 57 -2.84 -6.51 -2.80
C SER A 57 -3.80 -7.06 -3.86
N ILE A 58 -3.56 -8.27 -4.37
CA ILE A 58 -4.45 -8.95 -5.31
C ILE A 58 -5.81 -9.18 -4.67
N GLU A 59 -5.86 -9.74 -3.45
CA GLU A 59 -7.11 -9.99 -2.73
C GLU A 59 -7.93 -8.71 -2.56
N ASN A 60 -7.29 -7.61 -2.17
CA ASN A 60 -7.94 -6.31 -2.03
C ASN A 60 -8.47 -5.76 -3.37
N MET A 61 -7.73 -5.94 -4.47
CA MET A 61 -8.16 -5.49 -5.80
C MET A 61 -9.30 -6.35 -6.39
N THR A 62 -9.32 -7.64 -6.11
CA THR A 62 -10.36 -8.56 -6.59
C THR A 62 -11.59 -8.60 -5.68
N GLY A 63 -11.50 -8.02 -4.48
CA GLY A 63 -12.61 -7.94 -3.54
C GLY A 63 -13.76 -7.06 -4.07
N SER A 64 -14.95 -7.23 -3.49
CA SER A 64 -16.21 -6.64 -3.98
C SER A 64 -16.23 -5.10 -4.07
N GLU A 65 -15.30 -4.40 -3.43
CA GLU A 65 -15.23 -2.93 -3.49
C GLU A 65 -14.59 -2.42 -4.78
N VAL A 66 -13.60 -3.14 -5.32
CA VAL A 66 -12.87 -2.76 -6.54
C VAL A 66 -13.27 -3.64 -7.72
N ASP A 67 -13.60 -4.90 -7.46
CA ASP A 67 -14.06 -5.91 -8.42
C ASP A 67 -13.18 -5.99 -9.68
N MET A 68 -11.85 -5.91 -9.47
CA MET A 68 -10.89 -6.03 -10.56
C MET A 68 -10.77 -7.48 -11.01
N PRO A 69 -10.69 -7.77 -12.32
CA PRO A 69 -10.38 -9.10 -12.81
C PRO A 69 -9.06 -9.63 -12.23
N LEU A 70 -9.07 -10.87 -11.76
CA LEU A 70 -7.93 -11.51 -11.10
C LEU A 70 -6.62 -11.42 -11.92
N GLU A 71 -6.68 -11.73 -13.21
CA GLU A 71 -5.48 -11.67 -14.08
C GLU A 71 -4.86 -10.27 -14.11
N LYS A 72 -5.70 -9.23 -14.16
CA LYS A 72 -5.25 -7.83 -14.17
C LYS A 72 -4.69 -7.42 -12.80
N ALA A 73 -5.31 -7.88 -11.71
CA ALA A 73 -4.83 -7.64 -10.36
C ALA A 73 -3.44 -8.28 -10.15
N ILE A 74 -3.25 -9.51 -10.62
CA ILE A 74 -1.96 -10.22 -10.59
C ILE A 74 -0.90 -9.45 -11.38
N GLU A 75 -1.19 -9.06 -12.63
CA GLU A 75 -0.26 -8.32 -13.47
C GLU A 75 0.16 -6.98 -12.84
N LEU A 76 -0.81 -6.22 -12.33
CA LEU A 76 -0.55 -4.94 -11.67
C LEU A 76 0.23 -5.10 -10.38
N ALA A 77 -0.13 -6.05 -9.51
CA ALA A 77 0.56 -6.26 -8.24
C ALA A 77 2.03 -6.68 -8.47
N ASN A 78 2.26 -7.63 -9.38
CA ASN A 78 3.60 -8.13 -9.69
C ASN A 78 4.49 -7.09 -10.39
N SER A 79 3.91 -6.19 -11.19
CA SER A 79 4.68 -5.13 -11.85
C SER A 79 4.92 -3.91 -10.96
N PHE A 80 3.99 -3.58 -10.07
CA PHE A 80 4.01 -2.34 -9.31
C PHE A 80 4.59 -2.49 -7.90
N ILE A 81 4.16 -3.50 -7.13
CA ILE A 81 4.56 -3.64 -5.71
C ILE A 81 6.09 -3.75 -5.54
N PRO A 82 6.83 -4.53 -6.36
CA PRO A 82 8.30 -4.62 -6.24
C PRO A 82 9.03 -3.29 -6.49
N THR A 83 8.36 -2.30 -7.11
CA THR A 83 8.97 -0.98 -7.39
C THR A 83 8.84 0.01 -6.23
N LEU A 84 8.04 -0.32 -5.21
CA LEU A 84 7.76 0.56 -4.08
C LEU A 84 8.91 0.58 -3.07
N ARG A 85 9.12 1.72 -2.37
CA ARG A 85 10.28 1.92 -1.49
C ARG A 85 10.48 0.85 -0.43
N ARG A 86 9.42 0.28 0.15
CA ARG A 86 9.55 -0.76 1.18
C ARG A 86 10.22 -2.03 0.66
N TRP A 87 10.00 -2.35 -0.62
CA TRP A 87 10.41 -3.60 -1.24
C TRP A 87 11.58 -3.45 -2.20
N LYS A 88 11.97 -2.20 -2.45
CA LYS A 88 13.10 -1.85 -3.30
C LYS A 88 14.36 -1.85 -2.44
N ASP A 89 15.23 -2.83 -2.67
CA ASP A 89 16.60 -2.85 -2.15
C ASP A 89 17.42 -1.65 -2.64
#